data_AF-A0AA50HWS8-F1
#
_entry.id   AF-A0AA50HWS8-F1
#
_cell.length_a   1.000
_cell.length_b   1.000
_cell.length_c   1.000
_cell.angle_alpha   90.00
_cell.angle_beta   90.00
_cell.angle_gamma   90.00
#
_symmetry.space_group_name_H-M   'P 1'
#
loop_
_entity.id
_entity.type
_entity.pdbx_description
1 polymer ?
#
loop_
_entity_poly.entity_id
_entity_poly.type
_entity_poly.pdbx_seq_one_letter_code
_entity_poly.pdbx_strand_id
1 'polypeptide(L)'
;MLTAQSEYVKKLRPLLPPEAFQADPKKLVILGLNLGIYVAGLTIARHLHQWPGQWLWLFLPMALLMGNSVTVFLFGSHDLMHGSVLKKRSKISYLISLLGLSLWWMPPSQWRSLHNQVHHNNTNSLRDPDRNYLHEQPKTWGKWIHHLFAPSGRLIPFG
;
A
#
# COMPACT_ATOMS: atom_id res chain seq x y z
N MET A 1 22.79 16.89 12.12
CA MET A 1 23.06 15.48 12.43
C MET A 1 21.72 14.80 12.65
N LEU A 2 21.31 13.87 11.79
CA LEU A 2 20.05 13.13 11.96
C LEU A 2 20.23 12.22 13.18
N THR A 3 19.44 12.41 14.23
CA THR A 3 19.41 11.52 15.40
C THR A 3 19.14 10.09 14.96
N ALA A 4 19.83 9.11 15.55
CA ALA A 4 19.57 7.71 15.27
C ALA A 4 18.10 7.36 15.57
N GLN A 5 17.48 6.49 14.75
CA GLN A 5 16.07 6.10 14.90
C GLN A 5 15.75 5.64 16.33
N SER A 6 16.66 4.88 16.96
CA SER A 6 16.49 4.40 18.33
C SER A 6 16.43 5.53 19.36
N GLU A 7 17.20 6.60 19.19
CA GLU A 7 17.15 7.77 20.06
C GLU A 7 15.87 8.57 19.86
N TYR A 8 15.45 8.74 18.61
CA TYR A 8 14.20 9.40 18.27
C TYR A 8 12.98 8.67 18.87
N VAL A 9 12.93 7.34 18.72
CA VAL A 9 11.86 6.51 19.27
C VAL A 9 11.83 6.58 20.81
N LYS A 10 12.98 6.58 21.48
CA LYS A 10 13.04 6.73 22.95
C LYS A 10 12.45 8.05 23.43
N LYS A 11 12.66 9.14 22.68
CA LYS A 11 12.11 10.46 23.02
C LYS A 11 10.62 10.57 22.73
N LEU A 12 10.14 10.01 21.63
CA LEU A 12 8.74 10.13 21.23
C LEU A 12 7.80 9.15 21.90
N ARG A 13 8.23 7.92 22.16
CA ARG A 13 7.36 6.87 22.69
C ARG A 13 6.63 7.28 23.97
N PRO A 14 7.26 7.97 24.95
CA PRO A 14 6.56 8.44 26.15
C PRO A 14 5.53 9.55 25.91
N LEU A 15 5.62 10.26 24.78
CA LEU A 15 4.71 11.35 24.41
C LEU A 15 3.46 10.86 23.69
N LEU A 16 3.40 9.57 23.33
CA LEU A 16 2.30 8.96 22.60
C LEU A 16 1.43 8.11 23.52
N PRO A 17 0.12 8.05 23.27
CA PRO A 17 -0.80 7.22 24.05
C PRO A 17 -0.41 5.73 23.97
N PRO A 18 -0.50 4.95 25.07
CA PRO A 18 -0.20 3.52 25.07
C PRO A 18 -0.98 2.72 24.01
N GLU A 19 -2.19 3.16 23.69
CA GLU A 19 -3.10 2.59 22.71
C GLU A 19 -2.49 2.63 21.30
N ALA A 20 -1.66 3.63 20.98
CA ALA A 20 -0.98 3.73 19.68
C ALA A 20 -0.02 2.56 19.40
N PHE A 21 0.37 1.80 20.44
CA PHE A 21 1.25 0.64 20.34
C PHE A 21 0.49 -0.70 20.47
N GLN A 22 -0.84 -0.66 20.52
CA GLN A 22 -1.68 -1.86 20.52
C GLN A 22 -2.00 -2.27 19.08
N ALA A 23 -2.07 -3.58 18.86
CA ALA A 23 -2.52 -4.10 17.57
C ALA A 23 -4.04 -4.07 17.52
N ASP A 24 -4.61 -3.83 16.34
CA ASP A 24 -6.05 -3.86 16.11
C ASP A 24 -6.45 -5.00 15.15
N PRO A 25 -6.84 -6.18 15.70
CA PRO A 25 -7.27 -7.31 14.89
C PRO A 25 -8.56 -7.05 14.10
N LYS A 26 -9.36 -6.03 14.44
CA LYS A 26 -10.60 -5.72 13.71
C LYS A 26 -10.31 -5.34 12.26
N LYS A 27 -9.10 -4.83 11.97
CA LYS A 27 -8.62 -4.58 10.60
C LYS A 27 -8.59 -5.84 9.72
N LEU A 28 -8.57 -7.05 10.29
CA LEU A 28 -8.74 -8.30 9.52
C LEU A 28 -10.11 -8.38 8.83
N VAL A 29 -11.16 -7.82 9.43
CA VAL A 29 -12.48 -7.75 8.81
C VAL A 29 -12.43 -6.86 7.58
N ILE A 30 -11.77 -5.70 7.67
CA ILE A 30 -11.58 -4.78 6.55
C ILE A 30 -10.81 -5.47 5.41
N LEU A 31 -9.76 -6.23 5.75
CA LEU A 31 -9.01 -7.03 4.77
C LEU A 31 -9.89 -8.09 4.11
N GLY A 32 -10.68 -8.82 4.90
CA GLY A 32 -11.61 -9.83 4.39
C GLY A 32 -12.68 -9.25 3.46
N LEU A 33 -13.27 -8.11 3.81
CA LEU A 33 -14.27 -7.42 2.98
C LEU A 33 -13.68 -6.99 1.64
N ASN A 34 -12.49 -6.39 1.63
CA ASN A 34 -11.85 -5.95 0.39
C ASN A 34 -11.42 -7.13 -0.49
N LEU A 35 -10.93 -8.22 0.11
CA LEU A 35 -10.68 -9.46 -0.63
C LEU A 35 -11.98 -10.05 -1.21
N GLY A 36 -13.08 -10.01 -0.45
CA GLY A 36 -14.39 -10.46 -0.90
C GLY A 36 -14.92 -9.65 -2.08
N ILE A 37 -14.81 -8.32 -2.04
CA ILE A 37 -15.16 -7.43 -3.15
C ILE A 37 -14.34 -7.77 -4.40
N TYR A 38 -13.02 -7.99 -4.23
CA TYR A 38 -12.15 -8.37 -5.32
C TYR A 38 -12.57 -9.71 -5.96
N VAL A 39 -12.79 -10.75 -5.15
CA VAL A 39 -13.21 -12.07 -5.64
C VAL A 39 -14.60 -12.01 -6.30
N ALA A 40 -15.54 -11.25 -5.75
CA ALA A 40 -16.84 -11.03 -6.35
C ALA A 40 -16.72 -10.33 -7.72
N GLY A 41 -15.88 -9.29 -7.81
CA GLY A 41 -15.58 -8.59 -9.05
C GLY A 41 -14.98 -9.51 -10.13
N LEU A 42 -14.01 -10.36 -9.76
CA LEU A 42 -13.46 -11.39 -10.66
C LEU A 42 -14.53 -12.38 -11.14
N THR A 43 -15.42 -12.79 -10.22
CA THR A 43 -16.51 -13.73 -10.54
C THR A 43 -17.50 -13.10 -11.52
N ILE A 44 -17.87 -11.83 -11.33
CA ILE A 44 -18.71 -11.07 -12.26
C ILE A 44 -18.01 -10.94 -13.62
N ALA A 45 -16.73 -10.54 -13.63
CA ALA A 45 -15.95 -10.37 -14.85
C ALA A 45 -15.90 -11.66 -15.69
N ARG A 46 -15.76 -12.83 -15.04
CA ARG A 46 -15.76 -14.15 -15.71
C ARG A 46 -17.05 -14.44 -16.48
N HIS A 47 -18.19 -13.91 -16.01
CA HIS A 47 -19.51 -14.13 -16.60
C HIS A 47 -20.01 -12.94 -17.41
N LEU A 48 -19.16 -11.93 -17.65
CA LEU A 48 -19.53 -10.70 -18.34
C LEU A 48 -20.03 -10.95 -19.77
N HIS A 49 -19.53 -12.00 -20.43
CA HIS A 49 -19.98 -12.45 -21.76
C HIS A 49 -21.47 -12.87 -21.80
N GLN A 50 -22.09 -13.15 -20.66
CA GLN A 50 -23.50 -13.53 -20.55
C GLN A 50 -24.42 -12.31 -20.40
N TRP A 51 -23.86 -11.13 -20.17
CA TRP A 51 -24.64 -9.92 -19.98
C TRP A 51 -25.11 -9.37 -21.33
N PRO A 52 -26.33 -8.81 -21.40
CA PRO A 52 -26.73 -8.10 -22.61
C PRO A 52 -25.82 -6.88 -22.80
N GLY A 53 -25.40 -6.62 -24.05
CA GLY A 53 -24.38 -5.61 -24.37
C GLY A 53 -24.65 -4.22 -23.77
N GLN A 54 -25.93 -3.81 -23.70
CA GLN A 54 -26.34 -2.53 -23.13
C GLN A 54 -26.15 -2.41 -21.61
N TRP A 55 -25.82 -3.49 -20.91
CA TRP A 55 -25.55 -3.51 -19.46
C TRP A 55 -24.05 -3.55 -19.14
N LEU A 56 -23.18 -3.74 -20.14
CA LEU A 56 -21.74 -3.88 -19.92
C LEU A 56 -21.11 -2.66 -19.24
N TRP A 57 -21.66 -1.46 -19.45
CA TRP A 57 -21.18 -0.24 -18.81
C TRP A 57 -21.32 -0.26 -17.29
N LEU A 58 -22.25 -1.05 -16.73
CA LEU A 58 -22.40 -1.21 -15.28
C LEU A 58 -21.19 -1.90 -14.64
N PHE A 59 -20.39 -2.60 -15.42
CA PHE A 59 -19.14 -3.18 -14.93
C PHE A 59 -18.08 -2.12 -14.63
N LEU A 60 -18.13 -0.93 -15.24
CA LEU A 60 -17.16 0.13 -15.00
C LEU A 60 -17.11 0.58 -13.52
N PRO A 61 -18.22 1.00 -12.87
CA PRO A 61 -18.18 1.34 -11.44
C PRO A 61 -17.79 0.15 -10.56
N MET A 62 -18.14 -1.08 -10.94
CA MET A 62 -17.73 -2.29 -10.22
C MET A 62 -16.22 -2.53 -10.32
N ALA A 63 -15.63 -2.29 -11.49
CA ALA A 63 -14.19 -2.41 -11.71
C ALA A 63 -13.41 -1.35 -10.93
N LEU A 64 -13.94 -0.12 -10.81
CA LEU A 64 -13.36 0.93 -9.97
C LEU A 64 -13.38 0.53 -8.49
N LEU A 65 -14.51 0.01 -8.01
CA LEU A 65 -14.63 -0.50 -6.64
C LEU A 65 -13.65 -1.67 -6.40
N MET A 66 -13.55 -2.59 -7.36
CA MET A 66 -12.62 -3.71 -7.32
C MET A 66 -11.16 -3.23 -7.24
N GLY A 67 -10.78 -2.28 -8.10
CA GLY A 67 -9.44 -1.68 -8.09
C GLY A 67 -9.12 -0.97 -6.77
N ASN A 68 -10.08 -0.23 -6.21
CA ASN A 68 -9.92 0.41 -4.91
C ASN A 68 -9.72 -0.64 -3.80
N SER A 69 -10.51 -1.72 -3.80
CA SER A 69 -10.38 -2.79 -2.82
C SER A 69 -9.04 -3.52 -2.90
N VAL A 70 -8.48 -3.70 -4.10
CA VAL A 70 -7.11 -4.22 -4.25
C VAL A 70 -6.09 -3.32 -3.58
N THR A 71 -6.21 -2.00 -3.75
CA THR A 71 -5.33 -1.00 -3.10
C THR A 71 -5.47 -1.02 -1.57
N VAL A 72 -6.70 -1.04 -1.05
CA VAL A 72 -6.94 -1.13 0.40
C VAL A 72 -6.39 -2.43 0.97
N PHE A 73 -6.56 -3.55 0.26
CA PHE A 73 -6.04 -4.85 0.68
C PHE A 73 -4.51 -4.89 0.68
N LEU A 74 -3.85 -4.25 -0.30
CA LEU A 74 -2.40 -4.06 -0.31
C LEU A 74 -1.92 -3.33 0.93
N PHE A 75 -2.41 -2.11 1.17
CA PHE A 75 -1.94 -1.27 2.27
C PHE A 75 -2.28 -1.85 3.64
N GLY A 76 -3.44 -2.48 3.79
CA GLY A 76 -3.77 -3.20 5.02
C GLY A 76 -2.89 -4.44 5.24
N SER A 77 -2.48 -5.13 4.16
CA SER A 77 -1.54 -6.25 4.24
C SER A 77 -0.12 -5.80 4.61
N HIS A 78 0.27 -4.62 4.13
CA HIS A 78 1.49 -3.92 4.56
C HIS A 78 1.45 -3.59 6.05
N ASP A 79 0.36 -3.01 6.54
CA ASP A 79 0.16 -2.68 7.96
C ASP A 79 0.24 -3.94 8.85
N LEU A 80 -0.35 -5.04 8.38
CA LEU A 80 -0.24 -6.34 9.03
C LEU A 80 1.22 -6.82 9.16
N MET A 81 2.08 -6.54 8.17
CA MET A 81 3.51 -6.88 8.24
C MET A 81 4.28 -6.06 9.27
N HIS A 82 3.80 -4.86 9.61
CA HIS A 82 4.37 -4.01 10.65
C HIS A 82 3.85 -4.35 12.06
N GLY A 83 2.92 -5.29 12.17
CA GLY A 83 2.37 -5.75 13.44
C GLY A 83 1.31 -4.83 14.05
N SER A 84 0.81 -3.84 13.28
CA SER A 84 -0.27 -2.95 13.71
C SER A 84 -1.64 -3.64 13.73
N VAL A 85 -1.78 -4.77 13.02
CA VAL A 85 -3.00 -5.60 12.99
C VAL A 85 -2.87 -6.82 13.90
N LEU A 86 -1.74 -7.54 13.83
CA LEU A 86 -1.42 -8.69 14.69
C LEU A 86 0.02 -8.57 15.20
N LYS A 87 0.23 -8.57 16.53
CA LYS A 87 1.59 -8.44 17.11
C LYS A 87 2.51 -9.60 16.76
N LYS A 88 1.98 -10.82 16.70
CA LYS A 88 2.75 -12.04 16.41
C LYS A 88 2.61 -12.38 14.94
N ARG A 89 3.74 -12.62 14.29
CA ARG A 89 3.77 -13.16 12.93
C ARG A 89 3.24 -14.59 12.96
N SER A 90 2.21 -14.86 12.18
CA SER A 90 1.56 -16.16 12.08
C SER A 90 1.58 -16.65 10.63
N LYS A 91 1.29 -17.95 10.41
CA LYS A 91 1.12 -18.49 9.05
C LYS A 91 0.01 -17.74 8.30
N ILE A 92 -1.06 -17.38 9.01
CA ILE A 92 -2.18 -16.61 8.46
C ILE A 92 -1.70 -15.22 8.03
N SER A 93 -0.93 -14.51 8.88
CA SER A 93 -0.43 -13.19 8.49
C SER A 93 0.46 -13.26 7.25
N TYR A 94 1.28 -14.30 7.13
CA TYR A 94 2.12 -14.51 5.95
C TYR A 94 1.30 -14.75 4.68
N LEU A 95 0.26 -15.61 4.75
CA LEU A 95 -0.62 -15.87 3.61
C LEU A 95 -1.37 -14.63 3.17
N ILE A 96 -1.92 -13.85 4.10
CA ILE A 96 -2.60 -12.58 3.79
C ILE A 96 -1.62 -11.62 3.11
N SER A 97 -0.42 -11.43 3.67
CA SER A 97 0.60 -10.57 3.06
C SER A 97 1.05 -11.06 1.68
N LEU A 98 1.17 -12.37 1.48
CA LEU A 98 1.48 -12.95 0.17
C LEU A 98 0.40 -12.60 -0.85
N LEU A 99 -0.87 -12.83 -0.52
CA LEU A 99 -1.99 -12.49 -1.40
C LEU A 99 -2.02 -10.99 -1.71
N GLY A 100 -1.98 -10.13 -0.69
CA GLY A 100 -2.10 -8.68 -0.87
C GLY A 100 -0.97 -8.07 -1.70
N LEU A 101 0.27 -8.52 -1.51
CA LEU A 101 1.41 -8.02 -2.25
C LEU A 101 1.54 -8.65 -3.66
N SER A 102 1.09 -9.91 -3.83
CA SER A 102 1.13 -10.59 -5.14
C SER A 102 0.25 -9.93 -6.19
N LEU A 103 -0.86 -9.31 -5.78
CA LEU A 103 -1.73 -8.52 -6.67
C LEU A 103 -1.00 -7.33 -7.32
N TRP A 104 0.13 -6.93 -6.74
CA TRP A 104 1.00 -5.86 -7.22
C TRP A 104 2.34 -6.37 -7.76
N TRP A 105 2.45 -7.68 -8.05
CA TRP A 105 3.68 -8.31 -8.55
C TRP A 105 4.91 -8.10 -7.66
N MET A 106 4.70 -7.92 -6.35
CA MET A 106 5.79 -7.81 -5.37
C MET A 106 5.68 -8.92 -4.32
N PRO A 107 6.47 -10.01 -4.37
CA PRO A 107 6.41 -11.01 -3.31
C PRO A 107 6.82 -10.44 -1.93
N PRO A 108 6.33 -11.00 -0.81
CA PRO A 108 6.65 -10.52 0.54
C PRO A 108 8.14 -10.39 0.87
N SER A 109 8.98 -11.22 0.27
CA SER A 109 10.44 -11.16 0.42
C SER A 109 11.01 -9.89 -0.20
N GLN A 110 10.59 -9.56 -1.42
CA GLN A 110 11.02 -8.36 -2.12
C GLN A 110 10.51 -7.11 -1.42
N TRP A 111 9.25 -7.09 -1.01
CA TRP A 111 8.68 -5.99 -0.23
C TRP A 111 9.45 -5.76 1.07
N ARG A 112 9.75 -6.84 1.82
CA ARG A 112 10.54 -6.74 3.04
C ARG A 112 11.93 -6.17 2.79
N SER A 113 12.58 -6.57 1.70
CA SER A 113 13.93 -6.09 1.36
C SER A 113 13.90 -4.62 0.94
N LEU A 114 13.09 -4.26 -0.05
CA LEU A 114 13.11 -2.91 -0.62
C LEU A 114 12.40 -1.91 0.29
N HIS A 115 11.14 -2.19 0.65
CA HIS A 115 10.33 -1.25 1.40
C HIS A 115 10.72 -1.24 2.89
N ASN A 116 10.71 -2.40 3.55
CA ASN A 116 10.89 -2.42 5.01
C ASN A 116 12.34 -2.15 5.45
N GLN A 117 13.33 -2.64 4.68
CA GLN A 117 14.75 -2.52 5.06
C GLN A 117 15.47 -1.38 4.36
N VAL A 118 15.17 -1.05 3.11
CA VAL A 118 15.87 0.04 2.41
C VAL A 118 15.10 1.35 2.53
N HIS A 119 13.84 1.40 2.09
CA HIS A 119 13.03 2.63 2.12
C HIS A 119 12.90 3.21 3.53
N HIS A 120 12.45 2.44 4.54
CA HIS A 120 12.30 2.99 5.89
C HIS A 120 13.61 3.47 6.54
N ASN A 121 14.75 2.88 6.17
CA ASN A 121 16.06 3.32 6.66
C ASN A 121 16.61 4.53 5.91
N ASN A 122 16.10 4.81 4.71
CA ASN A 122 16.59 5.87 3.84
C ASN A 122 15.52 6.92 3.53
N THR A 123 14.34 6.88 4.16
CA THR A 123 13.14 7.62 3.75
C THR A 123 13.45 9.07 3.40
N ASN A 124 13.03 9.52 2.21
CA ASN A 124 13.27 10.86 1.65
C ASN A 124 14.75 11.22 1.37
N SER A 125 15.68 10.28 1.45
CA SER A 125 17.07 10.48 1.01
C SER A 125 17.27 10.06 -0.46
N LEU A 126 18.43 10.36 -1.05
CA LEU A 126 18.77 9.92 -2.40
C LEU A 126 18.80 8.39 -2.59
N ARG A 127 18.97 7.64 -1.49
CA ARG A 127 19.04 6.16 -1.47
C ARG A 127 17.69 5.49 -1.24
N ASP A 128 16.63 6.27 -1.02
CA ASP A 128 15.29 5.74 -0.87
C ASP A 128 14.74 5.30 -2.24
N PRO A 129 14.41 4.00 -2.42
CA PRO A 129 13.86 3.49 -3.68
C PRO A 129 12.47 4.07 -3.99
N ASP A 130 11.74 4.54 -2.97
CA ASP A 130 10.37 5.05 -3.08
C ASP A 130 10.35 6.60 -3.00
N ARG A 131 11.50 7.26 -3.14
CA ARG A 131 11.57 8.72 -3.08
C ARG A 131 10.87 9.39 -4.25
N ASN A 132 10.35 10.58 -4.00
CA ASN A 132 9.95 11.50 -5.06
C ASN A 132 11.10 11.78 -6.04
N TYR A 133 10.75 11.90 -7.32
CA TYR A 133 11.67 12.40 -8.33
C TYR A 133 12.08 13.85 -8.03
N LEU A 134 13.36 14.17 -8.23
CA LEU A 134 13.86 15.55 -8.13
C LEU A 134 13.58 16.32 -9.42
N HIS A 135 13.65 17.65 -9.39
CA HIS A 135 13.37 18.49 -10.55
C HIS A 135 14.33 18.20 -11.70
N GLU A 136 15.61 18.03 -11.36
CA GLU A 136 16.74 17.81 -12.25
C GLU A 136 16.69 16.43 -12.93
N GLN A 137 15.88 15.49 -12.41
CA GLN A 137 15.72 14.18 -13.03
C GLN A 137 14.85 14.24 -14.29
N PRO A 138 15.13 13.40 -15.31
CA PRO A 138 14.40 13.40 -16.57
C PRO A 138 12.87 13.32 -16.40
N LYS A 139 12.14 14.05 -17.24
CA LYS A 139 10.67 14.02 -17.30
C LYS A 139 10.19 12.71 -17.92
N THR A 140 10.20 11.63 -17.15
CA THR A 140 9.64 10.35 -17.55
C THR A 140 8.13 10.33 -17.31
N TRP A 141 7.42 9.43 -18.00
CA TRP A 141 6.00 9.18 -17.74
C TRP A 141 5.76 8.78 -16.27
N GLY A 142 6.68 8.00 -15.67
CA GLY A 142 6.64 7.67 -14.24
C GLY A 142 6.73 8.88 -13.32
N LYS A 143 7.60 9.86 -13.62
CA LYS A 143 7.69 11.13 -12.87
C LYS A 143 6.39 11.94 -12.99
N TRP A 144 5.79 11.98 -14.18
CA TRP A 144 4.50 12.66 -14.38
C TRP A 144 3.37 12.01 -13.58
N ILE A 145 3.21 10.67 -13.62
CA ILE A 145 2.19 9.96 -12.85
C ILE A 145 2.39 10.18 -11.35
N HIS A 146 3.62 10.03 -10.86
CA HIS A 146 3.94 10.21 -9.44
C HIS A 146 3.55 11.60 -8.93
N HIS A 147 3.69 12.64 -9.77
CA HIS A 147 3.28 14.00 -9.44
C HIS A 147 1.78 14.20 -9.25
N LEU A 148 0.95 13.41 -9.94
CA LEU A 148 -0.51 13.48 -9.77
C LEU A 148 -0.95 12.93 -8.40
N PHE A 149 -0.24 11.90 -7.90
CA PHE A 149 -0.60 11.21 -6.66
C PHE A 149 0.12 11.77 -5.41
N ALA A 150 1.35 12.26 -5.56
CA ALA A 150 2.17 12.81 -4.49
C ALA A 150 2.81 14.14 -4.93
N PRO A 151 2.03 15.23 -5.04
CA PRO A 151 2.55 16.52 -5.46
C PRO A 151 3.59 17.03 -4.45
N SER A 152 4.74 17.48 -4.93
CA SER A 152 5.76 18.12 -4.10
C SER A 152 5.76 19.62 -4.41
N GLY A 153 5.66 20.47 -3.40
CA GLY A 153 5.66 21.94 -3.56
C GLY A 153 6.97 22.52 -4.15
N ARG A 154 8.05 21.73 -4.22
CA ARG A 154 9.30 22.12 -4.91
C ARG A 154 9.29 21.83 -6.41
N LEU A 155 8.22 21.23 -6.94
CA LEU A 155 8.08 20.82 -8.33
C LEU A 155 6.86 21.54 -8.91
N ILE A 156 7.05 22.82 -9.25
CA ILE A 156 6.04 23.61 -9.96
C ILE A 156 5.93 23.03 -11.39
N PRO A 157 4.74 22.63 -11.86
CA PRO A 157 4.59 21.96 -13.16
C PRO A 157 4.90 22.87 -14.36
N PHE A 158 4.85 24.18 -14.14
CA PHE A 158 5.08 25.23 -15.12
C PHE A 158 6.03 26.28 -14.53
N GLY A 159 7.32 25.97 -14.53
CA GLY A 159 8.41 26.94 -14.54
C GLY A 159 9.12 26.82 -15.87
#